data_AF-A0AAW0PKI8-F1
#
_entry.id   AF-A0AAW0PKI8-F1
#
_cell.length_a   1.000
_cell.length_b   1.000
_cell.length_c   1.000
_cell.angle_alpha   90.00
_cell.angle_beta   90.00
_cell.angle_gamma   90.00
#
_symmetry.space_group_name_H-M   'P 1'
#
loop_
_entity.id
_entity.type
_entity.pdbx_description
1 polymer ?
#
loop_
_entity_poly.entity_id
_entity_poly.type
_entity_poly.pdbx_seq_one_letter_code
_entity_poly.pdbx_strand_id
1 'polypeptide(L)'
;MDKPSLQGLPSQFHGQSQVHLDKNFFLTHASAARSETFINLREVCNRFRLPPGEYLIVPSTFDPHLNGDFCIRVFSEKQQQTVPFDDPVCADLKDDTVSDSEVDAGFKGLFTKLAGPDMEISAVELRTILNKIVSKRTDIKTSGFSAETSRVMVNLMDESGNGKLGLGEFATLWKKIQRYLEVYKKNDVDNSGTISTPEMRVALKDAGFSLNNPLYQLLVARYAEADLTLDFDNSLPWLNFSMI
;
A
#
# COMPACT_ATOMS: atom_id res chain seq x y z
N MET A 1 18.21 -7.15 -19.43
CA MET A 1 19.21 -8.17 -19.06
C MET A 1 18.52 -8.99 -18.00
N ASP A 2 18.10 -10.21 -18.31
CA ASP A 2 17.06 -10.89 -17.54
C ASP A 2 17.58 -12.20 -16.95
N LYS A 3 17.21 -12.51 -15.70
CA LYS A 3 17.63 -13.74 -15.02
C LYS A 3 16.49 -14.37 -14.23
N PRO A 4 15.68 -15.25 -14.84
CA PRO A 4 14.74 -16.04 -14.09
C PRO A 4 15.49 -16.96 -13.11
N SER A 5 15.04 -16.98 -11.86
CA SER A 5 15.50 -17.90 -10.82
C SER A 5 14.36 -18.79 -10.34
N LEU A 6 14.68 -20.05 -10.01
CA LEU A 6 13.76 -21.00 -9.40
C LEU A 6 14.16 -21.23 -7.94
N GLN A 7 13.21 -21.00 -7.05
CA GLN A 7 13.32 -21.23 -5.62
C GLN A 7 12.49 -22.46 -5.27
N GLY A 8 13.07 -23.41 -4.53
CA GLY A 8 12.27 -24.51 -3.97
C GLY A 8 11.38 -23.97 -2.87
N LEU A 9 10.08 -24.26 -2.91
CA LEU A 9 9.15 -23.84 -1.86
C LEU A 9 9.27 -24.80 -0.65
N PRO A 10 9.49 -24.27 0.56
CA PRO A 10 9.39 -25.06 1.80
C PRO A 10 7.99 -25.65 1.95
N SER A 11 7.90 -26.79 2.65
CA SER A 11 6.63 -27.52 2.84
C SER A 11 5.52 -26.69 3.48
N GLN A 12 5.86 -25.68 4.27
CA GLN A 12 4.89 -24.76 4.89
C GLN A 12 4.11 -23.89 3.88
N PHE A 13 4.61 -23.74 2.66
CA PHE A 13 3.96 -22.99 1.57
C PHE A 13 3.34 -23.90 0.50
N HIS A 14 3.44 -25.23 0.66
CA HIS A 14 2.91 -26.17 -0.34
C HIS A 14 1.38 -26.03 -0.47
N GLY A 15 0.90 -25.98 -1.71
CA GLY A 15 -0.51 -25.78 -2.03
C GLY A 15 -1.04 -24.37 -1.77
N GLN A 16 -0.20 -23.43 -1.34
CA GLN A 16 -0.57 -22.03 -1.20
C GLN A 16 -0.27 -21.30 -2.51
N SER A 17 -1.19 -20.45 -2.97
CA SER A 17 -0.99 -19.57 -4.14
C SER A 17 -1.24 -18.10 -3.84
N GLN A 18 -1.73 -17.80 -2.63
CA GLN A 18 -2.19 -16.49 -2.18
C GLN A 18 -1.24 -15.92 -1.12
N VAL A 19 0.06 -15.92 -1.43
CA VAL A 19 1.12 -15.45 -0.52
C VAL A 19 2.17 -14.71 -1.32
N HIS A 20 2.62 -13.57 -0.83
CA HIS A 20 3.85 -12.93 -1.28
C HIS A 20 5.01 -13.26 -0.31
N LEU A 21 6.12 -13.80 -0.83
CA LEU A 21 7.30 -14.11 -0.02
C LEU A 21 8.11 -12.84 0.24
N ASP A 22 8.49 -12.63 1.51
CA ASP A 22 9.22 -11.44 1.93
C ASP A 22 10.73 -11.53 1.61
N LYS A 23 11.45 -10.44 1.88
CA LYS A 23 12.91 -10.38 1.71
C LYS A 23 13.63 -11.48 2.51
N ASN A 24 13.14 -11.83 3.70
CA ASN A 24 13.79 -12.81 4.57
C ASN A 24 13.79 -14.21 3.96
N PHE A 25 12.72 -14.58 3.25
CA PHE A 25 12.68 -15.83 2.48
C PHE A 25 13.87 -15.93 1.53
N PHE A 26 14.07 -14.92 0.68
CA PHE A 26 15.14 -14.92 -0.34
C PHE A 26 16.56 -14.80 0.24
N LEU A 27 16.70 -14.25 1.45
CA LEU A 27 17.98 -14.21 2.17
C LEU A 27 18.36 -15.55 2.80
N THR A 28 17.37 -16.38 3.13
CA THR A 28 17.56 -17.64 3.87
C THR A 28 17.46 -18.88 2.97
N HIS A 29 16.90 -18.75 1.76
CA HIS A 29 16.71 -19.85 0.81
C HIS A 29 17.56 -19.65 -0.43
N ALA A 30 18.44 -20.62 -0.71
CA ALA A 30 19.22 -20.64 -1.93
C ALA A 30 18.35 -21.00 -3.14
N SER A 31 18.65 -20.42 -4.30
CA SER A 31 18.00 -20.78 -5.56
C SER A 31 18.26 -22.26 -5.89
N ALA A 32 17.21 -23.03 -6.14
CA ALA A 32 17.30 -24.42 -6.60
C ALA A 32 17.83 -24.51 -8.04
N ALA A 33 17.49 -23.53 -8.87
CA ALA A 33 18.03 -23.35 -10.20
C ALA A 33 18.04 -21.87 -10.59
N ARG A 34 18.94 -21.48 -11.48
CA ARG A 34 19.03 -20.11 -12.00
C ARG A 34 19.58 -20.13 -13.41
N SER A 35 19.21 -19.13 -14.21
CA SER A 35 19.89 -18.85 -15.48
C SER A 35 21.38 -18.58 -15.25
N GLU A 36 22.24 -19.12 -16.11
CA GLU A 36 23.70 -19.09 -15.92
C GLU A 36 24.28 -17.68 -16.08
N THR A 37 23.72 -16.86 -16.97
CA THR A 37 24.20 -15.50 -17.27
C THR A 37 23.05 -14.53 -17.47
N PHE A 38 23.23 -13.28 -17.03
CA PHE A 38 22.37 -12.17 -17.47
C PHE A 38 22.77 -11.83 -18.89
N ILE A 39 21.87 -12.05 -19.84
CA ILE A 39 22.11 -11.73 -21.25
C ILE A 39 21.06 -10.72 -21.69
N ASN A 40 21.47 -9.74 -22.49
CA ASN A 40 20.56 -8.79 -23.11
C ASN A 40 19.95 -9.38 -24.38
N LEU A 41 19.14 -10.43 -24.22
CA LEU A 41 18.38 -11.06 -25.30
C LEU A 41 16.89 -10.90 -25.04
N ARG A 42 16.10 -10.88 -26.13
CA ARG A 42 14.64 -10.84 -26.06
C ARG A 42 14.04 -12.05 -25.33
N GLU A 43 14.73 -13.18 -25.35
CA GLU A 43 14.31 -14.41 -24.68
C GLU A 43 15.51 -15.08 -24.00
N VAL A 44 15.32 -15.49 -22.75
CA VAL A 44 16.26 -16.31 -21.99
C VAL A 44 15.59 -17.65 -21.71
N CYS A 45 16.05 -18.72 -22.37
CA CYS A 45 15.52 -20.07 -22.21
C CYS A 45 16.53 -20.94 -21.48
N ASN A 46 16.06 -21.72 -20.50
CA ASN A 46 16.87 -22.68 -19.77
C ASN A 46 16.12 -24.00 -19.60
N ARG A 47 16.87 -25.11 -19.62
CA ARG A 47 16.35 -26.44 -19.33
C ARG A 47 16.85 -26.87 -17.95
N PHE A 48 15.92 -27.22 -17.07
CA PHE A 48 16.24 -27.70 -15.72
C PHE A 48 15.76 -29.14 -15.54
N ARG A 49 16.43 -29.86 -14.64
CA ARG A 49 15.96 -31.14 -14.09
C ARG A 49 15.94 -30.98 -12.57
N LEU A 50 14.74 -30.94 -12.01
CA LEU A 50 14.51 -30.73 -10.59
C LEU A 50 13.81 -31.95 -9.97
N PRO A 51 14.05 -32.25 -8.68
CA PRO A 51 13.24 -33.22 -7.95
C PRO A 51 11.74 -32.87 -7.99
N PRO A 52 10.82 -33.83 -7.84
CA PRO A 52 9.39 -33.53 -7.69
C PRO A 52 9.14 -32.59 -6.50
N GLY A 53 8.38 -31.52 -6.71
CA GLY A 53 8.08 -30.53 -5.69
C GLY A 53 7.49 -29.26 -6.28
N GLU A 54 7.23 -28.27 -5.42
CA GLU A 54 6.75 -26.95 -5.81
C GLU A 54 7.91 -25.95 -5.89
N TYR A 55 7.87 -25.12 -6.93
CA TYR A 55 8.93 -24.16 -7.22
C TYR A 55 8.34 -22.79 -7.56
N LEU A 56 8.96 -21.74 -7.01
CA LEU A 56 8.65 -20.36 -7.35
C LEU A 56 9.60 -19.88 -8.45
N ILE A 57 9.04 -19.34 -9.54
CA ILE A 57 9.80 -18.70 -10.61
C ILE A 57 9.77 -17.18 -10.36
N VAL A 58 10.94 -16.57 -10.16
CA VAL A 58 11.08 -15.11 -10.00
C VAL A 58 11.73 -14.52 -11.25
N PRO A 59 10.93 -13.93 -12.18
CA PRO A 59 11.46 -13.14 -13.30
C PRO A 59 11.97 -11.79 -12.81
N SER A 60 13.15 -11.37 -13.27
CA SER A 60 13.70 -10.04 -12.94
C SER A 60 14.73 -9.60 -13.98
N THR A 61 14.88 -8.28 -14.11
CA THR A 61 16.02 -7.65 -14.75
C THR A 61 17.24 -7.64 -13.82
N PHE A 62 18.42 -7.35 -14.37
CA PHE A 62 19.65 -7.21 -13.59
C PHE A 62 19.58 -6.01 -12.64
N ASP A 63 19.31 -4.85 -13.21
CA ASP A 63 19.16 -3.61 -12.45
C ASP A 63 17.71 -3.41 -12.01
N PRO A 64 17.48 -2.88 -10.80
CA PRO A 64 16.15 -2.50 -10.36
C PRO A 64 15.61 -1.30 -11.16
N HIS A 65 14.31 -1.02 -11.02
CA HIS A 65 13.63 0.14 -11.62
C HIS A 65 13.60 0.17 -13.15
N LEU A 66 13.79 -0.98 -13.81
CA LEU A 66 13.59 -1.12 -15.24
C LEU A 66 12.16 -1.56 -15.54
N ASN A 67 11.44 -0.74 -16.29
CA ASN A 67 10.09 -1.06 -16.76
C ASN A 67 10.17 -2.01 -17.97
N GLY A 68 9.33 -3.04 -17.98
CA GLY A 68 9.22 -3.94 -19.12
C GLY A 68 8.13 -4.98 -18.96
N ASP A 69 7.51 -5.34 -20.07
CA ASP A 69 6.57 -6.45 -20.15
C ASP A 69 7.32 -7.75 -20.46
N PHE A 70 6.87 -8.86 -19.89
CA PHE A 70 7.47 -10.17 -20.13
C PHE A 70 6.41 -11.27 -20.19
N CYS A 71 6.80 -12.42 -20.74
CA CYS A 71 5.98 -13.63 -20.78
C CYS A 71 6.84 -14.82 -20.33
N ILE A 72 6.30 -15.61 -19.40
CA ILE A 72 6.92 -16.87 -18.97
C ILE A 72 6.18 -18.03 -19.62
N ARG A 73 6.93 -18.93 -20.24
CA ARG A 73 6.41 -20.19 -20.78
C ARG A 73 7.12 -21.36 -20.08
N VAL A 74 6.33 -22.28 -19.52
CA VAL A 74 6.84 -23.46 -18.83
C VAL A 74 6.49 -24.70 -19.63
N PHE A 75 7.51 -25.42 -20.09
CA PHE A 75 7.37 -26.70 -20.78
C PHE A 75 7.86 -27.82 -19.87
N SER A 76 7.04 -28.85 -19.68
CA SER A 76 7.35 -30.00 -18.82
C SER A 76 7.05 -31.30 -19.57
N GLU A 77 7.88 -32.32 -19.34
CA GLU A 77 7.66 -33.67 -19.86
C GLU A 77 6.45 -34.36 -19.20
N LYS A 78 6.10 -33.94 -17.99
CA LYS A 78 4.95 -34.46 -17.21
C LYS A 78 3.91 -33.36 -16.99
N GLN A 79 2.67 -33.77 -16.70
CA GLN A 79 1.62 -32.83 -16.31
C GLN A 79 2.09 -31.97 -15.12
N GLN A 80 1.84 -30.67 -15.22
CA GLN A 80 2.26 -29.67 -14.25
C GLN A 80 1.19 -28.59 -14.16
N GLN A 81 1.17 -27.84 -13.06
CA GLN A 81 0.31 -26.68 -12.87
C GLN A 81 1.16 -25.44 -12.57
N THR A 82 0.98 -24.39 -13.38
CA THR A 82 1.53 -23.06 -13.11
C THR A 82 0.41 -22.15 -12.65
N VAL A 83 0.58 -21.53 -11.49
CA VAL A 83 -0.34 -20.52 -10.96
C VAL A 83 0.44 -19.24 -10.61
N PRO A 84 -0.16 -18.05 -10.76
CA PRO A 84 0.39 -16.85 -10.14
C PRO A 84 0.53 -17.06 -8.63
N PHE A 85 1.63 -16.57 -8.06
CA PHE A 85 1.93 -16.66 -6.63
C PHE A 85 2.05 -15.23 -6.10
N ASP A 86 0.95 -14.70 -5.58
CA ASP A 86 0.82 -13.30 -5.19
C ASP A 86 -0.21 -13.15 -4.06
N ASP A 87 -0.23 -12.00 -3.40
CA ASP A 87 -1.18 -11.74 -2.31
C ASP A 87 -2.63 -11.64 -2.84
N PRO A 88 -3.63 -12.11 -2.06
CA PRO A 88 -5.03 -11.89 -2.38
C PRO A 88 -5.38 -10.41 -2.26
N VAL A 89 -6.44 -9.99 -2.96
CA VAL A 89 -7.03 -8.66 -2.77
C VAL A 89 -8.03 -8.75 -1.61
N CYS A 90 -7.72 -8.12 -0.49
CA CYS A 90 -8.54 -8.13 0.72
C CYS A 90 -8.31 -6.86 1.55
N ALA A 91 -9.31 -6.43 2.31
CA ALA A 91 -9.22 -5.36 3.29
C ALA A 91 -9.79 -5.83 4.63
N ASP A 92 -8.95 -5.90 5.67
CA ASP A 92 -9.35 -6.18 7.05
C ASP A 92 -9.12 -4.93 7.90
N LEU A 93 -10.19 -4.15 8.02
CA LEU A 93 -10.14 -2.83 8.63
C LEU A 93 -10.94 -2.84 9.92
N LYS A 94 -10.30 -2.37 10.98
CA LYS A 94 -11.01 -2.15 12.25
C LYS A 94 -12.09 -1.09 12.02
N ASP A 95 -13.28 -1.39 12.52
CA ASP A 95 -14.34 -0.40 12.63
C ASP A 95 -13.91 0.64 13.68
N ASP A 96 -13.58 1.82 13.17
CA ASP A 96 -13.11 2.96 13.96
C ASP A 96 -14.18 4.06 14.04
N THR A 97 -15.44 3.75 13.72
CA THR A 97 -16.57 4.68 13.86
C THR A 97 -16.68 5.20 15.29
N VAL A 98 -16.94 6.50 15.40
CA VAL A 98 -17.08 7.21 16.67
C VAL A 98 -18.42 7.94 16.65
N SER A 99 -19.28 7.57 17.58
CA SER A 99 -20.55 8.27 17.81
C SER A 99 -20.32 9.58 18.56
N ASP A 100 -21.23 10.55 18.40
CA ASP A 100 -21.21 11.84 19.11
C ASP A 100 -21.11 11.70 20.65
N SER A 101 -21.67 10.61 21.19
CA SER A 101 -21.63 10.29 22.62
C SER A 101 -20.25 9.87 23.12
N GLU A 102 -19.44 9.25 22.26
CA GLU A 102 -18.10 8.75 22.61
C GLU A 102 -17.03 9.83 22.50
N VAL A 103 -17.35 10.95 21.83
CA VAL A 103 -16.43 12.07 21.69
C VAL A 103 -16.25 12.80 23.02
N ASP A 104 -15.00 12.90 23.46
CA ASP A 104 -14.62 13.57 24.70
C ASP A 104 -14.82 15.09 24.65
N ALA A 105 -14.91 15.72 25.83
CA ALA A 105 -15.17 17.15 25.95
C ALA A 105 -14.06 18.03 25.34
N GLY A 106 -12.81 17.54 25.32
CA GLY A 106 -11.68 18.23 24.72
C GLY A 106 -11.79 18.28 23.20
N PHE A 107 -12.11 17.15 22.57
CA PHE A 107 -12.34 17.08 21.12
C PHE A 107 -13.60 17.85 20.71
N LYS A 108 -14.69 17.79 21.49
CA LYS A 108 -15.88 18.65 21.30
C LYS A 108 -15.51 20.13 21.31
N GLY A 109 -14.71 20.57 22.28
CA GLY A 109 -14.23 21.95 22.36
C GLY A 109 -13.32 22.36 21.20
N LEU A 110 -12.53 21.42 20.65
CA LEU A 110 -11.76 21.64 19.42
C LEU A 110 -12.68 21.76 18.21
N PHE A 111 -13.62 20.82 18.05
CA PHE A 111 -14.61 20.83 16.97
C PHE A 111 -15.40 22.13 16.96
N THR A 112 -15.95 22.60 18.08
CA THR A 112 -16.71 23.87 18.14
C THR A 112 -15.87 25.11 17.78
N LYS A 113 -14.54 25.05 17.96
CA LYS A 113 -13.65 26.16 17.53
C LYS A 113 -13.36 26.12 16.04
N LEU A 114 -13.53 24.97 15.41
CA LEU A 114 -13.18 24.70 14.01
C LEU A 114 -14.41 24.73 13.11
N ALA A 115 -15.50 24.12 13.57
CA ALA A 115 -16.82 24.18 12.98
C ALA A 115 -17.38 25.59 13.17
N GLY A 116 -17.95 26.15 12.11
CA GLY A 116 -18.52 27.48 12.13
C GLY A 116 -19.81 27.56 12.95
N PRO A 117 -20.62 28.61 12.74
CA PRO A 117 -21.93 28.76 13.38
C PRO A 117 -22.92 27.62 13.07
N ASP A 118 -22.67 26.89 11.96
CA ASP A 118 -23.46 25.75 11.50
C ASP A 118 -23.10 24.44 12.20
N MET A 119 -22.03 24.40 13.01
CA MET A 119 -21.57 23.21 13.73
C MET A 119 -21.27 22.02 12.78
N GLU A 120 -20.83 22.33 11.57
CA GLU A 120 -20.42 21.38 10.54
C GLU A 120 -19.06 21.79 9.98
N ILE A 121 -18.31 20.86 9.40
CA ILE A 121 -17.02 21.12 8.75
C ILE A 121 -17.12 20.79 7.26
N SER A 122 -17.00 21.80 6.41
CA SER A 122 -16.92 21.64 4.96
C SER A 122 -15.53 21.14 4.52
N ALA A 123 -15.43 20.65 3.28
CA ALA A 123 -14.14 20.24 2.70
C ALA A 123 -13.09 21.38 2.68
N VAL A 124 -13.53 22.64 2.56
CA VAL A 124 -12.63 23.82 2.56
C VAL A 124 -12.09 24.10 3.97
N GLU A 125 -12.95 23.98 4.98
CA GLU A 125 -12.55 24.12 6.39
C GLU A 125 -11.65 22.96 6.80
N LEU A 126 -12.01 21.73 6.44
CA LEU A 126 -11.20 20.53 6.67
C LEU A 126 -9.78 20.71 6.11
N ARG A 127 -9.67 21.16 4.86
CA ARG A 127 -8.36 21.45 4.23
C ARG A 127 -7.53 22.41 5.06
N THR A 128 -8.14 23.49 5.52
CA THR A 128 -7.47 24.55 6.29
C THR A 128 -6.99 24.02 7.64
N ILE A 129 -7.81 23.20 8.29
CA ILE A 129 -7.51 22.54 9.57
C ILE A 129 -6.33 21.59 9.41
N LEU A 130 -6.41 20.67 8.44
CA LEU A 130 -5.39 19.65 8.20
C LEU A 130 -4.04 20.29 7.83
N ASN A 131 -4.05 21.30 6.96
CA ASN A 131 -2.84 22.02 6.58
C ASN A 131 -2.21 22.77 7.76
N LYS A 132 -3.01 23.39 8.62
CA LYS A 132 -2.51 24.07 9.82
C LYS A 132 -1.90 23.11 10.85
N ILE A 133 -2.38 21.87 10.89
CA ILE A 133 -1.84 20.85 11.79
C ILE A 133 -0.54 20.28 11.24
N VAL A 134 -0.52 19.94 9.95
CA VAL A 134 0.69 19.36 9.35
C VAL A 134 1.79 20.39 9.15
N SER A 135 1.48 21.67 8.96
CA SER A 135 2.50 22.74 8.94
C SER A 135 3.26 22.90 10.27
N LYS A 136 2.73 22.36 11.37
CA LYS A 136 3.40 22.37 12.68
C LYS A 136 4.25 21.11 12.93
N ARG A 137 4.15 20.13 12.05
CA ARG A 137 4.85 18.85 12.13
C ARG A 137 6.10 18.92 11.26
N THR A 138 7.24 18.56 11.84
CA THR A 138 8.54 18.47 11.12
C THR A 138 8.87 17.03 10.72
N ASP A 139 8.11 16.09 11.24
CA ASP A 139 8.21 14.63 11.10
C ASP A 139 7.55 14.09 9.82
N ILE A 140 6.94 14.96 9.01
CA ILE A 140 6.22 14.56 7.80
C ILE A 140 6.55 15.57 6.70
N LYS A 141 6.91 15.09 5.51
CA LYS A 141 6.97 15.94 4.31
C LYS A 141 5.64 15.89 3.59
N THR A 142 5.08 17.06 3.33
CA THR A 142 3.94 17.22 2.43
C THR A 142 3.91 18.64 1.87
N SER A 143 3.40 18.79 0.64
CA SER A 143 3.03 20.10 0.08
C SER A 143 1.76 20.69 0.69
N GLY A 144 1.14 19.97 1.62
CA GLY A 144 -0.17 20.29 2.19
C GLY A 144 -1.30 19.60 1.44
N PHE A 145 -2.39 19.33 2.14
CA PHE A 145 -3.60 18.70 1.64
C PHE A 145 -4.23 19.51 0.52
N SER A 146 -4.42 18.83 -0.61
CA SER A 146 -5.14 19.35 -1.75
C SER A 146 -6.66 19.52 -1.45
N ALA A 147 -7.33 20.35 -2.26
CA ALA A 147 -8.78 20.48 -2.18
C ALA A 147 -9.52 19.22 -2.67
N GLU A 148 -8.85 18.37 -3.46
CA GLU A 148 -9.39 17.08 -3.88
C GLU A 148 -9.34 16.09 -2.72
N THR A 149 -8.20 15.98 -2.03
CA THR A 149 -8.04 15.13 -0.84
C THR A 149 -9.11 15.45 0.20
N SER A 150 -9.31 16.74 0.51
CA SER A 150 -10.32 17.13 1.50
C SER A 150 -11.75 16.83 1.05
N ARG A 151 -12.06 16.93 -0.25
CA ARG A 151 -13.38 16.53 -0.77
C ARG A 151 -13.60 15.03 -0.67
N VAL A 152 -12.59 14.24 -1.01
CA VAL A 152 -12.65 12.78 -0.88
C VAL A 152 -12.86 12.37 0.58
N MET A 153 -12.14 13.00 1.51
CA MET A 153 -12.31 12.74 2.94
C MET A 153 -13.70 13.08 3.47
N VAL A 154 -14.30 14.18 3.01
CA VAL A 154 -15.68 14.53 3.38
C VAL A 154 -16.64 13.49 2.81
N ASN A 155 -16.56 13.21 1.51
CA ASN A 155 -17.42 12.22 0.87
C ASN A 155 -17.30 10.81 1.49
N LEU A 156 -16.11 10.48 2.03
CA LEU A 156 -15.86 9.20 2.69
C LEU A 156 -16.58 9.08 4.04
N MET A 157 -16.81 10.20 4.73
CA MET A 157 -17.27 10.24 6.12
C MET A 157 -18.67 10.81 6.27
N ASP A 158 -19.20 11.48 5.25
CA ASP A 158 -20.54 12.08 5.22
C ASP A 158 -21.61 10.99 5.10
N GLU A 159 -21.95 10.38 6.22
CA GLU A 159 -23.07 9.43 6.33
C GLU A 159 -24.41 10.17 6.25
N SER A 160 -24.43 11.46 6.62
CA SER A 160 -25.62 12.30 6.61
C SER A 160 -26.06 12.75 5.20
N GLY A 161 -25.15 12.73 4.22
CA GLY A 161 -25.36 13.16 2.84
C GLY A 161 -25.49 14.68 2.67
N ASN A 162 -25.04 15.49 3.64
CA ASN A 162 -25.15 16.96 3.61
C ASN A 162 -23.93 17.64 2.93
N GLY A 163 -22.92 16.87 2.53
CA GLY A 163 -21.67 17.35 1.93
C GLY A 163 -20.69 17.99 2.92
N LYS A 164 -20.87 17.75 4.22
CA LYS A 164 -20.07 18.29 5.33
C LYS A 164 -19.92 17.24 6.43
N LEU A 165 -19.13 17.55 7.45
CA LEU A 165 -18.87 16.64 8.57
C LEU A 165 -19.42 17.19 9.88
N GLY A 166 -20.31 16.41 10.50
CA GLY A 166 -20.73 16.56 11.88
C GLY A 166 -19.65 16.12 12.88
N LEU A 167 -19.98 16.16 14.17
CA LEU A 167 -19.02 15.89 15.24
C LEU A 167 -18.47 14.45 15.20
N GLY A 168 -19.34 13.44 15.16
CA GLY A 168 -18.96 12.02 15.12
C GLY A 168 -18.25 11.64 13.82
N GLU A 169 -18.70 12.17 12.69
CA GLU A 169 -18.07 11.97 11.38
C GLU A 169 -16.65 12.55 11.37
N PHE A 170 -16.47 13.78 11.87
CA PHE A 170 -15.15 14.39 12.01
C PHE A 170 -14.26 13.66 13.03
N ALA A 171 -14.83 13.17 14.14
CA ALA A 171 -14.09 12.39 15.13
C ALA A 171 -13.60 11.06 14.54
N THR A 172 -14.44 10.37 13.78
CA THR A 172 -14.13 9.15 13.05
C THR A 172 -13.01 9.42 12.03
N LEU A 173 -13.15 10.47 11.22
CA LEU A 173 -12.13 10.87 10.25
C LEU A 173 -10.80 11.16 10.94
N TRP A 174 -10.82 11.92 12.03
CA TRP A 174 -9.63 12.30 12.76
C TRP A 174 -8.91 11.08 13.33
N LYS A 175 -9.65 10.14 13.93
CA LYS A 175 -9.10 8.87 14.44
C LYS A 175 -8.48 8.04 13.31
N LYS A 176 -9.13 7.95 12.15
CA LYS A 176 -8.56 7.31 10.95
C LYS A 176 -7.26 8.00 10.54
N ILE A 177 -7.24 9.32 10.37
CA ILE A 177 -6.04 10.10 10.00
C ILE A 177 -4.90 9.85 10.99
N GLN A 178 -5.17 9.82 12.30
CA GLN A 178 -4.15 9.53 13.32
C GLN A 178 -3.57 8.13 13.15
N ARG A 179 -4.40 7.11 12.92
CA ARG A 179 -3.94 5.73 12.68
C ARG A 179 -3.08 5.63 11.42
N TYR A 180 -3.51 6.21 10.30
CA TYR A 180 -2.69 6.19 9.08
C TYR A 180 -1.38 6.95 9.25
N LEU A 181 -1.38 8.01 10.06
CA LEU A 181 -0.17 8.72 10.39
C LEU A 181 0.79 7.90 11.26
N GLU A 182 0.29 7.10 12.18
CA GLU A 182 1.10 6.14 12.92
C GLU A 182 1.70 5.06 12.01
N VAL A 183 0.90 4.52 11.08
CA VAL A 183 1.37 3.55 10.07
C VAL A 183 2.44 4.17 9.19
N TYR A 184 2.23 5.40 8.71
CA TYR A 184 3.20 6.14 7.90
C TYR A 184 4.53 6.30 8.62
N LYS A 185 4.51 6.82 9.85
CA LYS A 185 5.73 7.00 10.66
C LYS A 185 6.45 5.70 10.99
N LYS A 186 5.68 4.64 11.25
CA LYS A 186 6.24 3.32 11.55
C LYS A 186 7.00 2.75 10.36
N ASN A 187 6.54 3.05 9.14
CA ASN A 187 7.07 2.49 7.90
C ASN A 187 8.02 3.44 7.12
N ASP A 188 8.13 4.70 7.53
CA ASP A 188 9.20 5.64 7.11
C ASP A 188 10.51 5.26 7.82
N VAL A 189 11.12 4.15 7.40
CA VAL A 189 12.27 3.53 8.09
C VAL A 189 13.50 4.43 7.98
N ASP A 190 13.64 5.12 6.85
CA ASP A 190 14.75 6.04 6.61
C ASP A 190 14.53 7.44 7.20
N ASN A 191 13.36 7.69 7.83
CA ASN A 191 12.94 8.99 8.37
C ASN A 191 13.08 10.11 7.32
N SER A 192 12.86 9.77 6.05
CA SER A 192 12.91 10.72 4.95
C SER A 192 11.73 11.70 4.99
N GLY A 193 10.68 11.36 5.74
CA GLY A 193 9.39 12.04 5.75
C GLY A 193 8.50 11.66 4.56
N THR A 194 8.93 10.68 3.75
CA THR A 194 8.27 10.13 2.55
C THR A 194 8.23 8.61 2.64
N ILE A 195 7.30 7.96 1.94
CA ILE A 195 7.22 6.50 1.84
C ILE A 195 7.73 6.06 0.47
N SER A 196 8.78 5.25 0.44
CA SER A 196 9.26 4.63 -0.80
C SER A 196 8.36 3.47 -1.25
N THR A 197 8.45 3.05 -2.51
CA THR A 197 7.65 1.92 -3.03
C THR A 197 7.80 0.60 -2.24
N PRO A 198 8.97 0.21 -1.70
CA PRO A 198 9.06 -0.98 -0.84
C PRO A 198 8.37 -0.80 0.51
N GLU A 199 8.48 0.39 1.11
CA GLU A 199 7.83 0.74 2.39
C GLU A 199 6.32 0.78 2.24
N MET A 200 5.81 1.25 1.09
CA MET A 200 4.39 1.29 0.78
C MET A 200 3.71 -0.08 0.89
N ARG A 201 4.39 -1.16 0.45
CA ARG A 201 3.86 -2.52 0.54
C ARG A 201 3.67 -2.97 2.00
N VAL A 202 4.61 -2.62 2.86
CA VAL A 202 4.53 -2.93 4.29
C VAL A 202 3.49 -2.06 4.98
N ALA A 203 3.45 -0.77 4.63
CA ALA A 203 2.48 0.18 5.16
C ALA A 203 1.03 -0.20 4.83
N LEU A 204 0.75 -0.62 3.60
CA LEU A 204 -0.60 -1.08 3.21
C LEU A 204 -1.01 -2.34 3.98
N LYS A 205 -0.08 -3.29 4.16
CA LYS A 205 -0.32 -4.49 4.97
C LYS A 205 -0.59 -4.15 6.44
N ASP A 206 0.19 -3.25 7.03
CA ASP A 206 -0.01 -2.75 8.39
C ASP A 206 -1.33 -1.98 8.56
N ALA A 207 -1.78 -1.29 7.50
CA ALA A 207 -3.07 -0.61 7.46
C ALA A 207 -4.26 -1.58 7.38
N GLY A 208 -4.04 -2.84 7.00
CA GLY A 208 -5.07 -3.87 6.86
C GLY A 208 -5.39 -4.25 5.40
N PHE A 209 -4.62 -3.75 4.43
CA PHE A 209 -4.80 -4.04 3.01
C PHE A 209 -3.85 -5.12 2.52
N SER A 210 -4.41 -6.12 1.84
CA SER A 210 -3.69 -7.09 1.04
C SER A 210 -4.04 -6.80 -0.43
N LEU A 211 -3.04 -6.58 -1.27
CA LEU A 211 -3.23 -6.25 -2.69
C LEU A 211 -2.33 -7.13 -3.53
N ASN A 212 -2.76 -7.46 -4.75
CA ASN A 212 -1.89 -8.11 -5.72
C ASN A 212 -0.95 -7.09 -6.40
N ASN A 213 0.08 -7.60 -7.08
CA ASN A 213 1.10 -6.79 -7.72
C ASN A 213 0.56 -5.82 -8.79
N PRO A 214 -0.43 -6.18 -9.64
CA PRO A 214 -1.04 -5.23 -10.56
C PRO A 214 -1.68 -4.01 -9.86
N LEU A 215 -2.39 -4.21 -8.75
CA LEU A 215 -2.96 -3.10 -7.99
C LEU A 215 -1.87 -2.25 -7.34
N TYR A 216 -0.82 -2.88 -6.78
CA TYR A 216 0.35 -2.13 -6.29
C TYR A 216 0.99 -1.26 -7.37
N GLN A 217 1.20 -1.80 -8.58
CA GLN A 217 1.76 -1.04 -9.69
C GLN A 217 0.87 0.13 -10.10
N LEU A 218 -0.45 -0.06 -10.12
CA LEU A 218 -1.41 1.00 -10.43
C LEU A 218 -1.38 2.12 -9.38
N LEU A 219 -1.27 1.76 -8.09
CA LEU A 219 -1.15 2.74 -7.01
C LEU A 219 0.13 3.55 -7.12
N VAL A 220 1.26 2.89 -7.34
CA VAL A 220 2.55 3.56 -7.55
C VAL A 220 2.49 4.47 -8.78
N ALA A 221 1.97 3.99 -9.91
CA ALA A 221 1.88 4.79 -11.13
C ALA A 221 0.94 6.00 -11.00
N ARG A 222 -0.05 5.95 -10.10
CA ARG A 222 -1.02 7.03 -9.91
C ARG A 222 -0.60 8.06 -8.86
N TYR A 223 0.05 7.61 -7.78
CA TYR A 223 0.29 8.43 -6.60
C TYR A 223 1.76 8.68 -6.29
N ALA A 224 2.69 7.86 -6.79
CA ALA A 224 4.10 8.10 -6.55
C ALA A 224 4.63 9.25 -7.42
N GLU A 225 5.53 10.03 -6.85
CA GLU A 225 6.30 11.06 -7.55
C GLU A 225 7.32 10.43 -8.52
N ALA A 226 7.97 11.28 -9.31
CA ALA A 226 8.95 10.84 -10.33
C ALA A 226 10.14 10.04 -9.75
N ASP A 227 10.43 10.20 -8.46
CA ASP A 227 11.48 9.49 -7.73
C ASP A 227 10.98 8.20 -7.05
N LEU A 228 9.74 7.77 -7.33
CA LEU A 228 9.08 6.61 -6.73
C LEU A 228 8.89 6.73 -5.21
N THR A 229 8.77 7.97 -4.72
CA THR A 229 8.37 8.25 -3.33
C THR A 229 6.94 8.78 -3.27
N LEU A 230 6.31 8.60 -2.12
CA LEU A 230 4.98 9.11 -1.82
C LEU A 230 5.10 10.06 -0.63
N ASP A 231 4.62 11.29 -0.79
CA ASP A 231 4.43 12.19 0.35
C ASP A 231 3.17 11.82 1.13
N PHE A 232 2.94 12.46 2.27
CA PHE A 232 1.78 12.11 3.09
C PHE A 232 0.45 12.42 2.38
N ASP A 233 0.31 13.50 1.61
CA ASP A 233 -0.96 13.80 0.90
C ASP A 233 -1.27 12.73 -0.17
N ASN A 234 -0.27 12.33 -0.94
CA ASN A 234 -0.37 11.31 -1.98
C ASN A 234 -0.54 9.89 -1.39
N SER A 235 -0.22 9.70 -0.12
CA SER A 235 -0.47 8.44 0.60
C SER A 235 -1.92 8.31 1.09
N LEU A 236 -2.64 9.42 1.27
CA LEU A 236 -3.98 9.39 1.85
C LEU A 236 -5.09 8.85 0.94
N PRO A 237 -4.99 8.83 -0.41
CA PRO A 237 -5.88 8.04 -1.24
C PRO A 237 -5.92 6.54 -0.88
N TRP A 238 -4.97 6.01 -0.10
CA TRP A 238 -5.08 4.68 0.51
C TRP A 238 -6.25 4.58 1.50
N LEU A 239 -6.66 5.68 2.14
CA LEU A 239 -7.92 5.77 2.91
C LEU A 239 -9.15 5.44 2.08
N ASN A 240 -9.12 5.72 0.76
CA ASN A 240 -10.27 5.50 -0.11
C ASN A 240 -10.50 4.02 -0.40
N PHE A 241 -9.43 3.22 -0.39
CA PHE A 241 -9.54 1.76 -0.53
C PHE A 241 -10.14 1.09 0.71
N SER A 242 -10.30 1.81 1.83
CA SER A 242 -10.84 1.25 3.06
C SER A 242 -12.31 0.86 3.00
N MET A 243 -13.02 1.11 1.88
CA MET A 243 -14.47 0.91 1.80
C MET A 243 -14.97 0.46 0.41
N ILE A 244 -14.12 -0.11 -0.46
CA ILE A 244 -14.62 -0.94 -1.59
C ILE A 244 -14.59 -2.40 -1.18
#